data_AF-A0A969HIF4-F1
#
_entry.id   AF-A0A969HIF4-F1
#
_cell.length_a   1.000
_cell.length_b   1.000
_cell.length_c   1.000
_cell.angle_alpha   90.00
_cell.angle_beta   90.00
_cell.angle_gamma   90.00
#
_symmetry.space_group_name_H-M   'P 1'
#
loop_
_entity.id
_entity.type
_entity.pdbx_description
1 polymer ?
#
loop_
_entity_poly.entity_id
_entity_poly.type
_entity_poly.pdbx_seq_one_letter_code
_entity_poly.pdbx_strand_id
1 'polypeptide(L)'
;MIEVPNYDSVFRQRMGESWGGYHTPRHTLVFTPQTLQRMLHQNGWEVVRWQHYGTMDPFIIWWLSHMERKQTDWNHRWEKHFFNLLGHKILRAPVFWWQRFISFGILLVIARPRS
;
A
#
# COMPACT_ATOMS: atom_id res chain seq x y z
N MET A 1 10.76 12.45 4.83
CA MET A 1 10.36 11.18 4.18
C MET A 1 8.84 11.10 4.22
N ILE A 2 8.20 10.62 3.15
CA ILE A 2 6.73 10.55 3.05
C ILE A 2 6.34 9.14 2.59
N GLU A 3 5.48 8.46 3.34
CA GLU A 3 4.92 7.15 3.00
C GLU A 3 3.43 7.32 2.65
N VAL A 4 3.02 6.86 1.48
CA VAL A 4 1.63 6.92 1.00
C VAL A 4 1.23 5.63 0.28
N PRO A 5 -0.08 5.35 0.15
CA PRO A 5 -0.55 4.31 -0.76
C PRO A 5 -0.12 4.63 -2.20
N ASN A 6 0.27 3.60 -2.95
CA ASN A 6 0.67 3.71 -4.35
C ASN A 6 -0.48 3.31 -5.28
N TYR A 7 -1.06 4.27 -5.99
CA TYR A 7 -2.12 4.01 -6.96
C TYR A 7 -1.65 3.17 -8.15
N ASP A 8 -0.37 3.25 -8.54
CA ASP A 8 0.17 2.47 -9.66
C ASP A 8 0.53 1.02 -9.29
N SER A 9 0.30 0.61 -8.03
CA SER A 9 0.70 -0.71 -7.54
C SER A 9 -0.06 -1.88 -8.18
N VAL A 10 0.61 -3.04 -8.21
CA VAL A 10 0.05 -4.28 -8.75
C VAL A 10 -1.25 -4.68 -8.05
N PHE A 11 -1.31 -4.56 -6.71
CA PHE A 11 -2.51 -4.94 -5.98
C PHE A 11 -3.63 -3.93 -6.11
N ARG A 12 -3.36 -2.63 -6.27
CA ARG A 12 -4.40 -1.68 -6.66
C ARG A 12 -5.04 -2.14 -7.97
N GLN A 13 -4.24 -2.40 -9.00
CA GLN A 13 -4.75 -2.80 -10.32
C GLN A 13 -5.56 -4.11 -10.26
N ARG A 14 -5.11 -5.09 -9.47
CA ARG A 14 -5.80 -6.38 -9.30
C ARG A 14 -7.05 -6.29 -8.42
N MET A 15 -7.04 -5.41 -7.41
CA MET A 15 -8.10 -5.29 -6.40
C MET A 15 -9.20 -4.32 -6.80
N GLY A 16 -8.93 -3.40 -7.72
CA GLY A 16 -9.92 -2.45 -8.20
C GLY A 16 -10.54 -1.68 -7.04
N GLU A 17 -11.86 -1.60 -7.01
CA GLU A 17 -12.63 -0.89 -5.99
C GLU A 17 -12.46 -1.45 -4.57
N SER A 18 -12.20 -2.76 -4.44
CA SER A 18 -11.96 -3.40 -3.14
C SER A 18 -10.53 -3.21 -2.63
N TRP A 19 -9.74 -2.32 -3.24
CA TRP A 19 -8.38 -2.08 -2.76
C TRP A 19 -8.40 -1.33 -1.42
N GLY A 20 -7.90 -1.97 -0.37
CA GLY A 20 -7.86 -1.42 0.99
C GLY A 20 -7.02 -0.15 1.15
N GLY A 21 -6.29 0.27 0.11
CA GLY A 21 -5.66 1.60 0.06
C GLY A 21 -6.68 2.75 -0.05
N TYR A 22 -7.93 2.46 -0.41
CA TYR A 22 -8.99 3.47 -0.54
C TYR A 22 -9.74 3.78 0.75
N HIS A 23 -9.54 3.05 1.85
CA HIS A 23 -10.37 3.19 3.06
C HIS A 23 -10.43 4.65 3.57
N THR A 24 -11.51 5.32 3.18
CA THR A 24 -11.97 6.63 3.65
C THR A 24 -12.50 6.49 5.08
N PRO A 25 -12.34 7.49 5.96
CA PRO A 25 -12.05 8.90 5.71
C PRO A 25 -10.55 9.28 5.71
N ARG A 26 -9.62 8.31 5.74
CA ARG A 26 -8.20 8.58 6.00
C ARG A 26 -7.36 9.02 4.79
N HIS A 27 -7.82 8.78 3.56
CA HIS A 27 -7.12 9.15 2.33
C HIS A 27 -8.00 10.01 1.43
N THR A 28 -7.85 11.34 1.50
CA THR A 28 -8.49 12.29 0.57
C THR A 28 -7.82 12.29 -0.80
N LEU A 29 -6.53 11.95 -0.85
CA LEU A 29 -5.72 11.89 -2.06
C LEU A 29 -4.96 10.56 -2.10
N VAL A 30 -4.87 9.96 -3.29
CA VAL A 30 -4.03 8.80 -3.57
C VAL A 30 -3.06 9.16 -4.69
N PHE A 31 -1.76 9.02 -4.44
CA PHE A 31 -0.74 9.43 -5.38
C PHE A 31 -0.26 8.28 -6.26
N THR A 32 0.19 8.65 -7.47
CA THR A 32 1.16 7.86 -8.23
C THR A 32 2.56 8.45 -7.97
N PRO A 33 3.65 7.73 -8.28
CA PRO A 33 5.00 8.28 -8.14
C PRO A 33 5.18 9.60 -8.91
N GLN A 34 4.59 9.70 -10.10
CA GLN A 34 4.70 10.87 -10.97
C GLN A 34 3.92 12.07 -10.40
N THR A 35 2.71 11.86 -9.86
CA THR A 35 1.94 12.96 -9.28
C THR A 35 2.53 13.45 -7.96
N LEU A 36 3.07 12.53 -7.14
CA LEU A 36 3.80 12.91 -5.92
C LEU A 36 5.11 13.64 -6.22
N GLN A 37 5.86 13.19 -7.23
CA GLN A 37 7.08 13.87 -7.68
C GLN A 37 6.77 15.30 -8.14
N ARG A 38 5.73 15.46 -8.96
CA ARG A 38 5.29 16.77 -9.45
C ARG A 38 4.92 17.68 -8.28
N MET A 39 4.12 17.19 -7.34
CA MET A 39 3.72 17.94 -6.15
C MET A 39 4.93 18.38 -5.34
N LEU A 40 5.88 17.48 -5.06
CA LEU A 40 7.12 17.80 -4.33
C LEU A 40 7.94 18.88 -5.08
N HIS A 41 8.15 18.67 -6.37
CA HIS A 41 8.93 19.57 -7.22
C HIS A 41 8.33 20.99 -7.29
N GLN A 42 7.02 21.10 -7.43
CA GLN A 42 6.31 22.38 -7.44
C GLN A 42 6.42 23.13 -6.12
N ASN A 43 6.73 22.43 -5.03
CA ASN A 43 6.86 23.01 -3.68
C ASN A 43 8.33 23.11 -3.22
N GLY A 44 9.29 23.12 -4.15
CA GLY A 44 10.71 23.31 -3.84
C GLY A 44 11.38 22.08 -3.24
N TRP A 45 10.92 20.87 -3.54
CA TRP A 45 11.55 19.62 -3.11
C TRP A 45 12.05 18.80 -4.30
N GLU A 46 13.18 18.14 -4.12
CA GLU A 46 13.75 17.20 -5.08
C GLU A 46 13.67 15.78 -4.51
N VAL A 47 13.19 14.82 -5.31
CA VAL A 47 13.17 13.41 -4.93
C VAL A 47 14.58 12.82 -5.02
N VAL A 48 15.07 12.28 -3.91
CA VAL A 48 16.37 11.62 -3.81
C VAL A 48 16.24 10.12 -4.07
N ARG A 49 15.17 9.49 -3.55
CA ARG A 49 14.99 8.05 -3.62
C ARG A 49 13.52 7.63 -3.51
N TRP A 50 13.16 6.60 -4.27
CA TRP A 50 11.91 5.86 -4.15
C TRP A 50 12.14 4.50 -3.47
N GLN A 51 11.15 4.08 -2.68
CA GLN A 51 11.09 2.75 -2.07
C GLN A 51 9.66 2.21 -2.20
N HIS A 52 9.56 0.92 -2.51
CA HIS A 52 8.28 0.19 -2.67
C HIS A 52 7.86 -0.57 -1.41
N TYR A 53 8.61 -0.36 -0.34
CA TYR A 53 8.40 -0.90 1.00
C TYR A 53 8.60 0.24 2.00
N GLY A 54 8.07 0.07 3.20
CA GLY A 54 8.13 1.07 4.24
C GLY A 54 7.77 0.49 5.59
N THR A 55 7.10 1.30 6.40
CA THR A 55 6.67 0.98 7.75
C THR A 55 5.51 -0.01 7.72
N MET A 56 4.56 0.19 6.80
CA MET A 56 3.46 -0.74 6.63
C MET A 56 3.88 -1.93 5.76
N ASP A 57 3.46 -3.14 6.15
CA ASP A 57 3.64 -4.35 5.36
C ASP A 57 2.58 -4.39 4.24
N PRO A 58 2.96 -4.39 2.94
CA PRO A 58 2.00 -4.44 1.84
C PRO A 58 1.07 -5.66 1.90
N PHE A 59 1.48 -6.73 2.60
CA PHE A 59 0.62 -7.90 2.84
C PHE A 59 -0.68 -7.51 3.54
N ILE A 60 -0.65 -6.56 4.47
CA ILE A 60 -1.84 -6.14 5.21
C ILE A 60 -2.83 -5.44 4.29
N ILE A 61 -2.35 -4.57 3.38
CA ILE A 61 -3.21 -3.91 2.39
C ILE A 61 -3.85 -4.97 1.48
N TRP A 62 -3.06 -5.92 0.98
CA TRP A 62 -3.57 -7.02 0.17
C TRP A 62 -4.61 -7.85 0.94
N TRP A 63 -4.33 -8.16 2.21
CA TRP A 63 -5.20 -8.96 3.06
C TRP A 63 -6.55 -8.28 3.28
N LEU A 64 -6.54 -7.02 3.67
CA LEU A 64 -7.74 -6.22 3.83
C LEU A 64 -8.54 -6.14 2.52
N SER A 65 -7.85 -5.90 1.40
CA SER A 65 -8.48 -5.86 0.08
C SER A 65 -9.19 -7.18 -0.28
N HIS A 66 -8.55 -8.31 0.07
CA HIS A 66 -9.09 -9.63 -0.17
C HIS A 66 -10.32 -9.93 0.71
N MET A 67 -10.27 -9.49 1.97
CA MET A 67 -11.38 -9.65 2.93
C MET A 67 -12.57 -8.77 2.56
N GLU A 68 -12.32 -7.54 2.10
CA GLU A 68 -13.36 -6.63 1.60
C GLU A 68 -14.03 -7.14 0.33
N ARG A 69 -13.24 -7.65 -0.62
CA ARG A 69 -13.79 -8.28 -1.83
C ARG A 69 -14.70 -9.48 -1.50
N LYS A 70 -14.37 -10.21 -0.43
CA LYS A 70 -15.19 -11.33 0.08
C LYS A 70 -16.42 -10.87 0.87
N GLN A 71 -16.60 -9.57 1.09
CA GLN A 71 -17.65 -8.99 1.94
C GLN A 71 -17.67 -9.67 3.31
N THR A 72 -16.48 -9.82 3.90
CA THR A 72 -16.31 -10.58 5.13
C THR A 72 -17.13 -9.95 6.26
N ASP A 73 -17.89 -10.78 6.97
CA ASP A 73 -18.56 -10.38 8.20
C ASP A 73 -17.56 -10.20 9.36
N TRP A 74 -17.44 -8.96 9.81
CA TRP A 74 -16.57 -8.56 10.92
C TRP A 74 -17.20 -8.80 12.29
N ASN A 75 -18.50 -9.09 12.37
CA ASN A 75 -19.19 -9.41 13.62
C ASN A 75 -18.93 -10.85 14.10
N HIS A 76 -18.22 -11.65 13.29
CA HIS A 76 -17.83 -13.01 13.64
C HIS A 76 -16.62 -13.05 14.59
N ARG A 77 -16.34 -14.21 15.19
CA ARG A 77 -15.18 -14.43 16.07
C ARG A 77 -13.86 -14.05 15.38
N TRP A 78 -13.15 -13.08 15.96
CA TRP A 78 -11.87 -12.55 15.48
C TRP A 78 -10.75 -13.59 15.31
N GLU A 79 -10.77 -14.67 16.11
CA GLU A 79 -9.79 -15.76 16.05
C GLU A 79 -9.71 -16.37 14.64
N LYS A 80 -10.85 -16.56 13.98
CA LYS A 80 -10.90 -17.11 12.62
C LYS A 80 -10.20 -16.18 11.63
N HIS A 81 -10.45 -14.87 11.73
CA HIS A 81 -9.81 -13.85 10.89
C HIS A 81 -8.31 -13.78 11.15
N PHE A 82 -7.89 -13.94 12.40
CA PHE A 82 -6.47 -13.98 12.78
C PHE A 82 -5.74 -15.19 12.19
N PHE A 83 -6.26 -16.41 12.36
CA PHE A 83 -5.63 -17.60 11.78
C PHE A 83 -5.65 -17.57 10.25
N ASN A 84 -6.68 -16.98 9.66
CA ASN A 84 -6.75 -16.78 8.23
C ASN A 84 -5.68 -15.79 7.75
N LEU A 85 -5.51 -14.66 8.43
CA LEU A 85 -4.42 -13.70 8.19
C LEU A 85 -3.05 -14.37 8.30
N LEU A 86 -2.80 -15.11 9.38
CA LEU A 86 -1.52 -15.78 9.62
C LEU A 86 -1.21 -16.83 8.54
N GLY A 87 -2.19 -17.67 8.22
CA GLY A 87 -2.06 -18.69 7.18
C GLY A 87 -1.74 -18.08 5.82
N HIS A 88 -2.43 -16.98 5.45
CA HIS A 88 -2.13 -16.26 4.23
C HIS A 88 -0.77 -15.54 4.25
N LYS A 89 -0.32 -15.05 5.41
CA LYS A 89 0.99 -14.41 5.56
C LYS A 89 2.11 -15.40 5.26
N ILE A 90 2.03 -16.60 5.82
CA ILE A 90 3.01 -17.67 5.60
C ILE A 90 2.97 -18.12 4.14
N LEU A 91 1.77 -18.41 3.61
CA LEU A 91 1.61 -18.90 2.24
C LEU A 91 2.09 -17.91 1.19
N ARG A 92 1.89 -16.60 1.41
CA ARG A 92 2.25 -15.55 0.44
C ARG A 92 3.61 -14.89 0.69
N ALA A 93 4.32 -15.26 1.75
CA ALA A 93 5.63 -14.68 2.06
C ALA A 93 6.61 -14.64 0.87
N PRO A 94 6.73 -15.68 0.01
CA PRO A 94 7.62 -15.63 -1.14
C PRO A 94 7.28 -14.53 -2.16
N VAL A 95 5.98 -14.26 -2.36
CA VAL A 95 5.51 -13.21 -3.27
C VAL A 95 5.88 -11.83 -2.74
N PHE A 96 5.65 -11.60 -1.45
CA PHE A 96 5.95 -10.32 -0.80
C PHE A 96 7.44 -10.07 -0.59
N TRP A 97 8.29 -11.09 -0.73
CA TRP A 97 9.74 -10.91 -0.74
C TRP A 97 10.22 -10.04 -1.91
N TRP A 98 9.51 -10.08 -3.05
CA TRP A 98 9.79 -9.22 -4.21
C TRP A 98 9.32 -7.77 -4.08
N GLN A 99 8.78 -7.36 -2.93
CA GLN A 99 8.32 -5.98 -2.71
C GLN A 99 9.44 -4.93 -2.85
N ARG A 100 10.71 -5.35 -2.80
CA ARG A 100 11.86 -4.47 -3.03
C ARG A 100 11.97 -4.01 -4.48
N PHE A 101 11.41 -4.77 -5.42
CA PHE A 101 11.48 -4.51 -6.85
C PHE A 101 10.15 -4.06 -7.44
N ILE A 102 9.03 -4.51 -6.87
CA ILE A 102 7.69 -4.25 -7.38
C ILE A 102 6.84 -3.62 -6.27
N SER A 103 6.12 -2.54 -6.60
CA SER A 103 5.19 -1.94 -5.65
C SER A 103 3.91 -2.77 -5.51
N PHE A 104 3.67 -3.25 -4.30
CA PHE A 104 2.46 -3.99 -3.93
C PHE A 104 1.39 -3.13 -3.25
N GLY A 105 1.59 -1.82 -3.10
CA GLY A 105 0.57 -0.96 -2.52
C GLY A 105 1.10 0.26 -1.78
N ILE A 106 2.41 0.28 -1.49
CA ILE A 106 3.05 1.34 -0.71
C ILE A 106 4.10 2.03 -1.57
N LEU A 107 4.22 3.34 -1.36
CA LEU A 107 5.24 4.20 -1.91
C LEU A 107 5.84 5.03 -0.80
N LEU A 108 7.14 4.89 -0.59
CA LEU A 108 7.93 5.72 0.31
C LEU A 108 8.88 6.58 -0.52
N VAL A 109 8.85 7.87 -0.29
CA VAL A 109 9.71 8.85 -0.96
C VAL A 109 10.62 9.55 0.04
N ILE A 110 11.89 9.63 -0.32
CA ILE A 110 12.89 10.44 0.37
C ILE A 110 13.16 11.65 -0.52
N ALA A 111 12.90 12.85 0.00
CA ALA A 111 13.08 14.11 -0.70
C ALA A 111 13.89 15.08 0.15
N ARG A 112 14.55 16.02 -0.51
CA ARG A 112 15.33 17.10 0.10
C ARG A 112 14.86 18.46 -0.43
N PRO A 113 15.05 19.56 0.31
CA PRO A 113 14.81 20.90 -0.21
C PRO A 113 15.67 21.15 -1.45
N ARG A 114 15.08 21.78 -2.46
CA ARG A 114 15.77 22.23 -3.66
C ARG A 114 16.40 23.60 -3.37
N SER A 115 17.72 23.66 -3.48
CA SER A 115 18.50 24.89 -3.37
C SER A 115 18.28 25.82 -4.56
#